data_AF-A0A3N5ZIZ3-F1
#
_entry.id   AF-A0A3N5ZIZ3-F1
#
_cell.length_a   1.000
_cell.length_b   1.000
_cell.length_c   1.000
_cell.angle_alpha   90.00
_cell.angle_beta   90.00
_cell.angle_gamma   90.00
#
_symmetry.space_group_name_H-M   'P 1'
#
loop_
_entity.id
_entity.type
_entity.pdbx_description
1 polymer ?
#
loop_
_entity_poly.entity_id
_entity_poly.type
_entity_poly.pdbx_seq_one_letter_code
_entity_poly.pdbx_strand_id
1 'polypeptide(L)' 'MGKFRVFATCDIGEEALCRITERGYDLEVYDRVAPPPKDLIIAKVKSGIDALITTLRDPIDEEVLQA' A
#
# COMPACT_ATOMS: atom_id res chain seq x y z
N MET A 1 -11.30 18.13 3.06
CA MET A 1 -11.26 16.68 2.78
C MET A 1 -9.84 16.22 3.05
N GLY A 2 -9.63 15.16 3.84
CA GLY A 2 -8.29 14.66 4.15
C GLY A 2 -7.59 14.08 2.91
N LYS A 3 -6.26 13.99 2.96
CA LYS A 3 -5.43 13.35 1.94
C LYS A 3 -5.66 11.84 2.00
N PHE A 4 -6.01 11.18 0.88
CA PHE A 4 -6.12 9.71 0.85
C PHE A 4 -4.75 9.08 1.11
N ARG A 5 -4.67 8.13 2.05
CA ARG A 5 -3.45 7.42 2.44
C ARG A 5 -3.34 6.10 1.69
N VAL A 6 -2.26 5.92 0.93
CA VAL A 6 -2.04 4.79 0.03
C VAL A 6 -0.76 4.09 0.41
N PHE A 7 -0.81 2.77 0.57
CA PHE A 7 0.39 1.95 0.77
C PHE A 7 0.61 1.03 -0.43
N ALA A 8 1.80 1.06 -1.02
CA ALA A 8 2.20 0.15 -2.09
C ALA A 8 3.18 -0.91 -1.55
N THR A 9 2.88 -2.19 -1.76
CA THR A 9 3.71 -3.32 -1.27
C THR A 9 5.01 -3.50 -2.07
N CYS A 10 5.18 -2.79 -3.19
CA CYS A 10 6.43 -2.71 -3.92
C CYS A 10 6.50 -1.43 -4.76
N ASP A 11 7.67 -1.17 -5.33
CA ASP A 11 7.82 -0.19 -6.41
C ASP A 11 7.10 -0.68 -7.68
N ILE A 12 6.22 0.16 -8.22
CA ILE A 12 5.42 -0.09 -9.44
C ILE A 12 5.87 0.79 -10.62
N GLY A 13 7.03 1.43 -10.49
CA GLY A 13 7.61 2.34 -11.48
C GLY A 13 7.27 3.81 -11.19
N GLU A 14 8.26 4.67 -11.45
CA GLU A 14 8.21 6.10 -11.17
C GLU A 14 6.97 6.79 -11.75
N GLU A 15 6.61 6.51 -13.00
CA GLU A 15 5.47 7.16 -13.65
C GLU A 15 4.15 6.88 -12.90
N ALA A 16 3.96 5.66 -12.40
CA ALA A 16 2.77 5.30 -11.65
C ALA A 16 2.74 5.93 -10.26
N LEU A 17 3.89 5.95 -9.55
CA LEU A 17 4.02 6.58 -8.24
C LEU A 17 3.81 8.10 -8.33
N CYS A 18 4.36 8.76 -9.34
CA CYS A 18 4.17 10.18 -9.61
C CYS A 18 2.70 10.52 -9.84
N ARG A 19 1.97 9.74 -10.64
CA ARG A 19 0.53 9.97 -10.86
C ARG A 19 -0.29 9.95 -9.57
N ILE A 20 0.11 9.14 -8.58
CA ILE A 20 -0.56 9.05 -7.28
C ILE A 20 -0.23 10.28 -6.41
N THR A 21 1.05 10.66 -6.34
CA THR A 21 1.50 11.80 -5.53
C THR A 21 1.07 13.15 -6.13
N GLU A 22 1.04 13.29 -7.45
CA GLU A 22 0.55 14.48 -8.18
C GLU A 22 -0.95 14.72 -7.97
N ARG A 23 -1.73 13.65 -7.79
CA ARG A 23 -3.14 13.74 -7.34
C ARG A 23 -3.27 14.22 -5.89
N GLY A 24 -2.15 14.37 -5.20
CA GLY A 24 -2.10 14.76 -3.81
C GLY A 24 -2.46 13.62 -2.87
N TYR A 25 -2.21 12.35 -3.20
CA TYR A 25 -2.38 11.25 -2.25
C TYR A 25 -1.14 11.05 -1.39
N ASP A 26 -1.33 10.54 -0.17
CA ASP A 26 -0.27 10.25 0.78
C ASP A 26 0.27 8.86 0.52
N LEU A 27 1.27 8.78 -0.34
CA LEU A 27 1.81 7.52 -0.80
C LEU A 27 3.02 7.10 0.04
N GLU A 28 2.93 5.90 0.61
CA GLU A 28 4.05 5.17 1.18
C GLU A 28 4.35 3.95 0.31
N VAL A 29 5.62 3.71 0.01
CA VAL A 29 6.07 2.58 -0.83
C VAL A 29 7.00 1.70 -0.01
N TYR A 30 6.76 0.40 -0.04
CA TYR A 30 7.68 -0.58 0.52
C TYR A 30 8.90 -0.73 -0.40
N ASP A 31 10.08 -0.42 0.10
CA ASP A 31 11.32 -0.22 -0.66
C ASP A 31 12.15 -1.50 -0.85
N ARG A 32 11.64 -2.66 -0.43
CA ARG A 32 12.37 -3.93 -0.52
C ARG A 32 11.88 -4.77 -1.71
N VAL A 33 12.82 -5.54 -2.27
CA VAL A 33 12.56 -6.43 -3.41
C VAL A 33 11.66 -7.61 -3.03
N ALA A 34 11.86 -8.17 -1.83
CA ALA A 34 10.98 -9.21 -1.28
C ALA A 34 9.62 -8.60 -0.93
N PRO A 35 8.50 -9.35 -1.01
CA PRO A 35 7.20 -8.84 -0.57
C PRO A 35 7.21 -8.51 0.94
N PRO A 36 6.41 -7.54 1.40
CA PRO A 36 6.25 -7.26 2.81
C PRO A 36 5.65 -8.48 3.54
N PRO A 37 6.04 -8.73 4.80
CA PRO A 37 5.39 -9.78 5.60
C PRO A 37 3.92 -9.44 5.84
N LYS A 38 3.05 -10.46 5.90
CA LYS A 38 1.59 -10.29 6.10
C LYS A 38 1.26 -9.40 7.29
N ASP A 39 1.97 -9.57 8.41
CA ASP A 39 1.77 -8.78 9.64
C ASP A 39 2.00 -7.28 9.41
N LEU A 40 2.93 -6.91 8.53
CA LEU A 40 3.15 -5.51 8.16
C LEU A 40 1.99 -4.96 7.35
N ILE A 41 1.46 -5.74 6.40
CA ILE A 41 0.28 -5.36 5.60
C ILE A 41 -0.91 -5.13 6.53
N ILE A 42 -1.18 -6.06 7.46
CA ILE A 42 -2.25 -5.93 8.46
C ILE A 42 -2.04 -4.68 9.34
N ALA A 43 -0.81 -4.44 9.79
CA ALA A 43 -0.50 -3.25 10.59
C ALA A 43 -0.75 -1.95 9.81
N LYS A 44 -0.48 -1.93 8.49
CA LYS A 44 -0.78 -0.78 7.63
C LYS A 44 -2.28 -0.56 7.45
N VAL A 45 -3.05 -1.62 7.22
CA VAL A 45 -4.53 -1.54 7.15
C VAL A 45 -5.08 -0.97 8.46
N LYS A 46 -4.69 -1.54 9.61
CA LYS A 46 -5.08 -1.05 10.95
C LYS A 46 -4.65 0.39 11.24
N SER A 47 -3.61 0.88 10.57
CA SER A 47 -3.17 2.27 10.70
C SER A 47 -4.12 3.27 10.03
N GLY A 48 -5.13 2.80 9.29
CA GLY A 48 -6.13 3.63 8.62
C GLY A 48 -5.65 4.15 7.27
N ILE A 49 -5.03 3.29 6.45
CA ILE A 49 -4.83 3.59 5.02
C ILE A 49 -6.17 3.46 4.28
N ASP A 50 -6.37 4.29 3.26
CA ASP A 50 -7.59 4.27 2.44
C ASP A 50 -7.46 3.34 1.23
N ALA A 51 -6.23 3.04 0.80
CA ALA A 51 -5.97 2.14 -0.32
C ALA A 51 -4.67 1.36 -0.14
N LEU A 52 -4.69 0.13 -0.68
CA LEU A 52 -3.55 -0.78 -0.71
C LEU A 52 -3.27 -1.17 -2.17
N ILE A 53 -2.04 -0.97 -2.63
CA ILE A 53 -1.56 -1.43 -3.95
C ILE A 53 -0.75 -2.69 -3.70
N THR A 54 -1.20 -3.82 -4.25
CA THR A 54 -0.63 -5.14 -4.01
C THR A 54 -0.15 -5.81 -5.29
N THR A 55 0.59 -6.88 -5.11
CA THR A 55 1.03 -7.81 -6.16
C THR A 55 0.47 -9.20 -5.90
N LEU A 56 0.64 -10.11 -6.87
CA LEU A 56 0.25 -11.52 -6.74
C LEU A 56 0.98 -12.26 -5.60
N ARG A 57 2.06 -11.69 -5.04
CA ARG A 57 2.85 -12.29 -3.96
C ARG A 57 2.29 -11.96 -2.57
N ASP A 58 1.44 -10.96 -2.47
CA ASP A 58 0.89 -10.51 -1.20
C ASP A 58 -0.30 -11.40 -0.83
N PRO A 59 -0.31 -12.04 0.35
CA PRO A 59 -1.43 -12.85 0.80
C PRO A 59 -2.57 -11.94 1.27
N ILE A 60 -3.43 -11.53 0.33
CA ILE A 60 -4.62 -10.70 0.61
C ILE A 60 -5.82 -11.61 0.81
N ASP A 61 -6.09 -11.95 2.07
CA ASP A 61 -7.19 -12.80 2.50
C ASP A 61 -8.16 -12.07 3.44
N GLU A 62 -9.15 -12.79 3.97
CA GLU A 62 -10.19 -12.25 4.85
C GLU A 62 -9.61 -11.44 6.02
N GLU A 63 -8.53 -11.92 6.62
CA GLU A 63 -7.89 -11.25 7.75
C GLU A 63 -7.37 -9.87 7.35
N VAL A 64 -6.75 -9.73 6.17
CA VAL A 64 -6.26 -8.43 5.68
C VAL A 64 -7.42 -7.47 5.37
N LEU A 65 -8.53 -7.99 4.83
CA LEU A 65 -9.68 -7.18 4.44
C LEU A 65 -10.56 -6.73 5.63
N GLN A 66 -10.51 -7.46 6.74
CA GLN A 66 -11.27 -7.17 7.97
C GLN A 66 -10.43 -6.49 9.08
N ALA A 67 -9.13 -6.31 8.83
CA ALA A 67 -8.19 -5.70 9.77
C ALA A 67 -8.52 -4.24 10.07
#